data_AF-A0A199V3M9-F1
#
_entry.id   AF-A0A199V3M9-F1
#
_cell.length_a   1.000
_cell.length_b   1.000
_cell.length_c   1.000
_cell.angle_alpha   90.00
_cell.angle_beta   90.00
_cell.angle_gamma   90.00
#
_symmetry.space_group_name_H-M   'P 1'
#
loop_
_entity.id
_entity.type
_entity.pdbx_description
1 polymer ?
#
loop_
_entity_poly.entity_id
_entity_poly.type
_entity_poly.pdbx_seq_one_letter_code
_entity_poly.pdbx_strand_id
1 'polypeptide(L)'
;MVRNDVAVDDITLATILSGHGQAGLEHGRVIHAFLLKNGFLLAGKIGNAVMNSYARRGDVVAAFRLFSRMKVRDAASHTILINGYLKLGLFDNARAIFDEMHSRDLVAWNSVINGYVKASRIKEALELFKQMEDEMVKPDEVTMNSLMSACAQLTDLQLGRSIHRFIRQQGIKEDLFLGTALIHMYAKCGSLMDAALTFSKMEIKDVYTWTALISGFSVNAHGHEALRLFTQMRKEGVEPNDATFVAVLMACRYWFDQMVRAYKIQPKIEHLGCMVDLLSRAGLLYEAELIKMDTKSHGKGKLLDR
;
A
#
# COMPACT_ATOMS: atom_id res chain seq x y z
N MET A 1 -37.19 16.95 34.41
CA MET A 1 -36.15 16.49 33.46
C MET A 1 -35.74 17.68 32.62
N VAL A 2 -34.62 18.31 32.99
CA VAL A 2 -34.04 19.44 32.25
C VAL A 2 -33.48 18.88 30.95
N ARG A 3 -34.07 19.23 29.81
CA ARG A 3 -33.43 19.04 28.51
C ARG A 3 -32.27 20.03 28.47
N ASN A 4 -31.06 19.53 28.56
CA ASN A 4 -29.88 20.32 28.22
C ASN A 4 -29.92 20.53 26.69
N ASP A 5 -30.45 21.68 26.26
CA ASP A 5 -30.24 22.21 24.91
C ASP A 5 -28.76 22.62 24.79
N VAL A 6 -27.90 21.63 24.65
CA VAL A 6 -26.53 21.86 24.16
C VAL A 6 -26.67 22.14 22.68
N ALA A 7 -26.49 23.40 22.28
CA ALA A 7 -26.35 23.76 20.88
C ALA A 7 -25.21 22.92 20.29
N VAL A 8 -25.54 21.98 19.42
CA VAL A 8 -24.55 21.14 18.75
C VAL A 8 -23.80 22.06 17.78
N ASP A 9 -22.55 22.39 18.12
CA ASP A 9 -21.71 23.23 17.27
C ASP A 9 -21.18 22.46 16.06
N ASP A 10 -20.71 23.19 15.06
CA ASP A 10 -20.23 22.65 13.79
C ASP A 10 -19.08 21.63 13.96
N ILE A 11 -18.29 21.78 15.03
CA ILE A 11 -17.16 20.91 15.38
C ILE A 11 -17.67 19.58 15.94
N THR A 12 -18.66 19.62 16.84
CA THR A 12 -19.29 18.43 17.43
C THR A 12 -19.99 17.62 16.35
N LEU A 13 -20.72 18.29 15.43
CA LEU A 13 -21.36 17.65 14.27
C LEU A 13 -20.35 17.02 13.29
N ALA A 14 -19.26 17.72 12.96
CA ALA A 14 -18.20 17.17 12.11
C ALA A 14 -17.50 15.96 12.76
N THR A 15 -17.29 16.00 14.07
CA THR A 15 -16.67 14.91 14.84
C THR A 15 -17.59 13.68 14.88
N ILE A 16 -18.89 13.87 15.14
CA ILE A 16 -19.89 12.80 15.09
C ILE A 16 -19.97 12.18 13.68
N LEU A 17 -19.95 13.00 12.63
CA LEU A 17 -19.92 12.54 11.24
C LEU A 17 -18.66 11.73 10.88
N SER A 18 -17.50 12.12 11.41
CA SER A 18 -16.25 11.36 11.25
C SER A 18 -16.21 10.08 12.10
N GLY A 19 -16.85 10.09 13.28
CA GLY A 19 -16.87 9.00 14.26
C GLY A 19 -17.89 7.89 13.97
N HIS A 20 -19.01 8.21 13.32
CA HIS A 20 -20.03 7.22 12.92
C HIS A 20 -19.69 6.47 11.63
N GLY A 21 -18.43 6.06 11.49
CA GLY A 21 -17.88 5.33 10.35
C GLY A 21 -18.55 3.98 10.00
N GLN A 22 -19.52 3.51 10.79
CA GLN A 22 -20.19 2.21 10.61
C GLN A 22 -21.70 2.24 10.31
N ALA A 23 -22.41 3.37 10.44
CA ALA A 23 -23.86 3.40 10.19
C ALA A 23 -24.17 3.77 8.72
N GLY A 24 -24.92 2.92 8.00
CA GLY A 24 -25.07 2.87 6.52
C GLY A 24 -25.42 4.15 5.75
N LEU A 25 -25.45 4.05 4.41
CA LEU A 25 -25.65 5.17 3.45
C LEU A 25 -26.85 6.08 3.78
N GLU A 26 -27.89 5.50 4.39
CA GLU A 26 -29.07 6.20 4.85
C GLU A 26 -28.78 7.26 5.92
N HIS A 27 -27.88 6.99 6.87
CA HIS A 27 -27.52 7.98 7.90
C HIS A 27 -26.82 9.20 7.29
N GLY A 28 -25.99 9.03 6.27
CA GLY A 28 -25.36 10.15 5.56
C GLY A 28 -26.41 11.03 4.86
N ARG A 29 -27.43 10.42 4.24
CA ARG A 29 -28.57 11.14 3.64
C ARG A 29 -29.48 11.79 4.68
N VAL A 30 -29.73 11.13 5.81
CA VAL A 30 -30.53 11.66 6.93
C VAL A 30 -29.81 12.84 7.58
N ILE A 31 -28.51 12.74 7.83
CA ILE A 31 -27.72 13.84 8.40
C ILE A 31 -27.62 14.99 7.40
N HIS A 32 -27.40 14.71 6.12
CA HIS A 32 -27.43 15.74 5.07
C HIS A 32 -28.81 16.44 5.00
N ALA A 33 -29.91 15.69 5.02
CA ALA A 33 -31.26 16.24 5.04
C ALA A 33 -31.55 17.04 6.32
N PHE A 34 -31.08 16.57 7.48
CA PHE A 34 -31.17 17.27 8.75
C PHE A 34 -30.42 18.60 8.71
N LEU A 35 -29.18 18.61 8.20
CA LEU A 35 -28.37 19.83 8.07
C LEU A 35 -29.06 20.88 7.19
N LEU A 36 -29.60 20.47 6.03
CA LEU A 36 -30.37 21.35 5.16
C LEU A 36 -31.66 21.87 5.82
N LYS A 37 -32.41 20.99 6.50
CA LYS A 37 -33.67 21.35 7.18
C LYS A 37 -33.45 22.34 8.32
N ASN A 38 -32.30 22.30 8.99
CA ASN A 38 -31.96 23.20 10.10
C ASN A 38 -31.14 24.42 9.66
N GLY A 39 -31.03 24.68 8.35
CA GLY A 39 -30.40 25.90 7.83
C GLY A 39 -28.88 25.95 7.95
N PHE A 40 -28.22 24.83 8.24
CA PHE A 40 -26.76 24.77 8.24
C PHE A 40 -26.26 24.97 6.80
N LEU A 41 -25.45 26.01 6.61
CA LEU A 41 -24.69 26.19 5.39
C LEU A 41 -23.68 25.04 5.31
N LEU A 42 -23.81 24.17 4.30
CA LEU A 42 -22.85 23.11 4.00
C LEU A 42 -21.55 23.71 3.43
N ALA A 43 -20.93 24.62 4.18
CA ALA A 43 -19.70 25.30 3.86
C ALA A 43 -18.56 24.76 4.73
N GLY A 44 -17.33 24.83 4.20
CA GLY A 44 -16.13 24.44 4.92
C GLY A 44 -16.18 22.99 5.46
N LYS A 45 -15.86 22.82 6.74
CA LYS A 45 -15.62 21.51 7.38
C LYS A 45 -16.84 20.58 7.37
N ILE A 46 -18.05 21.10 7.57
CA ILE A 46 -19.28 20.29 7.54
C ILE A 46 -19.54 19.76 6.13
N GLY A 47 -19.42 20.65 5.12
CA GLY A 47 -19.55 20.26 3.72
C GLY A 47 -18.56 19.14 3.36
N ASN A 48 -17.29 19.30 3.75
CA ASN A 48 -16.24 18.31 3.55
C ASN A 48 -16.53 16.98 4.27
N ALA A 49 -17.05 17.01 5.51
CA ALA A 49 -17.41 15.80 6.24
C ALA A 49 -18.53 15.01 5.54
N VAL A 50 -19.59 15.70 5.09
CA VAL A 50 -20.70 15.08 4.37
C VAL A 50 -20.23 14.56 3.00
N MET A 51 -19.44 15.33 2.25
CA MET A 51 -18.85 14.88 0.99
C MET A 51 -17.99 13.63 1.18
N ASN A 52 -17.12 13.61 2.19
CA ASN A 52 -16.27 12.47 2.49
C ASN A 52 -17.09 11.23 2.85
N SER A 53 -18.22 11.40 3.55
CA SER A 53 -19.14 10.31 3.86
C SER A 53 -19.73 9.67 2.58
N TYR A 54 -20.08 10.47 1.58
CA TYR A 54 -20.56 9.99 0.29
C TYR A 54 -19.43 9.34 -0.54
N ALA A 55 -18.29 10.02 -0.67
CA ALA A 55 -17.15 9.56 -1.46
C ALA A 55 -16.58 8.23 -0.95
N ARG A 56 -16.40 8.06 0.37
CA ARG A 56 -15.89 6.80 0.97
C ARG A 56 -16.79 5.60 0.66
N ARG A 57 -18.09 5.84 0.45
CA ARG A 57 -19.12 4.82 0.19
C ARG A 57 -19.44 4.64 -1.29
N GLY A 58 -18.75 5.35 -2.19
CA GLY A 58 -18.88 5.20 -3.64
C GLY A 58 -19.98 6.06 -4.29
N ASP A 59 -20.73 6.87 -3.53
CA ASP A 59 -21.70 7.82 -4.10
C ASP A 59 -21.02 9.14 -4.47
N VAL A 60 -20.07 9.08 -5.42
CA VAL A 60 -19.31 10.25 -5.87
C VAL A 60 -20.20 11.27 -6.57
N VAL A 61 -21.35 10.86 -7.11
CA VAL A 61 -22.32 11.76 -7.75
C VAL A 61 -22.97 12.66 -6.70
N ALA A 62 -23.40 12.10 -5.56
CA ALA A 62 -23.91 12.90 -4.45
C ALA A 62 -22.82 13.83 -3.88
N ALA A 63 -21.58 13.34 -3.75
CA ALA A 63 -20.45 14.16 -3.30
C ALA A 63 -20.20 15.34 -4.27
N PHE A 64 -20.21 15.10 -5.58
CA PHE A 64 -19.98 16.13 -6.59
C PHE A 64 -21.13 17.15 -6.67
N ARG A 65 -22.38 16.71 -6.53
CA ARG A 65 -23.53 17.62 -6.43
C ARG A 65 -23.42 18.55 -5.21
N LEU A 66 -22.95 18.02 -4.08
CA LEU A 66 -22.72 18.82 -2.89
C LEU A 66 -21.59 19.83 -3.13
N PHE A 67 -20.44 19.36 -3.63
CA PHE A 67 -19.31 20.20 -4.00
C PHE A 67 -19.70 21.36 -4.93
N SER A 68 -20.52 21.08 -5.95
CA SER A 68 -21.00 22.08 -6.91
C SER A 68 -21.81 23.18 -6.24
N ARG A 69 -22.52 22.89 -5.14
CA ARG A 69 -23.36 23.82 -4.38
C ARG A 69 -22.63 24.59 -3.28
N MET A 70 -21.40 24.20 -2.95
CA MET A 70 -20.62 24.88 -1.90
C MET A 70 -20.22 26.28 -2.38
N LYS A 71 -20.49 27.30 -1.55
CA LYS A 71 -20.09 28.69 -1.82
C LYS A 71 -18.57 28.88 -1.80
N VAL A 72 -17.88 28.13 -0.93
CA VAL A 72 -16.42 28.16 -0.79
C VAL A 72 -15.93 26.72 -0.85
N ARG A 73 -15.04 26.45 -1.80
CA ARG A 73 -14.38 25.16 -2.00
C ARG A 73 -12.90 25.34 -1.66
N ASP A 74 -12.40 24.52 -0.76
CA ASP A 74 -10.99 24.49 -0.38
C ASP A 74 -10.27 23.29 -1.02
N ALA A 75 -8.95 23.21 -0.83
CA ALA A 75 -8.17 22.08 -1.33
C ALA A 75 -8.67 20.73 -0.78
N ALA A 76 -9.16 20.69 0.46
CA ALA A 76 -9.73 19.50 1.07
C ALA A 76 -11.00 19.01 0.35
N SER A 77 -11.88 19.93 -0.05
CA SER A 77 -13.10 19.61 -0.84
C SER A 77 -12.75 18.89 -2.15
N HIS A 78 -11.73 19.38 -2.86
CA HIS A 78 -11.25 18.79 -4.11
C HIS A 78 -10.60 17.43 -3.88
N THR A 79 -9.70 17.33 -2.89
CA THR A 79 -9.02 16.08 -2.51
C THR A 79 -9.99 14.96 -2.15
N ILE A 80 -11.11 15.28 -1.48
CA ILE A 80 -12.17 14.29 -1.19
C ILE A 80 -12.77 13.71 -2.48
N LEU A 81 -13.09 14.57 -3.45
CA LEU A 81 -13.64 14.13 -4.74
C LEU A 81 -12.63 13.34 -5.56
N ILE A 82 -11.39 13.82 -5.64
CA ILE A 82 -10.28 13.15 -6.32
C ILE A 82 -10.14 11.72 -5.78
N ASN A 83 -10.02 11.56 -4.46
CA ASN A 83 -9.90 10.25 -3.82
C ASN A 83 -11.14 9.37 -4.06
N GLY A 84 -12.34 9.96 -4.06
CA GLY A 84 -13.58 9.26 -4.40
C GLY A 84 -13.57 8.71 -5.83
N TYR A 85 -13.21 9.53 -6.81
CA TYR A 85 -13.12 9.13 -8.21
C TYR A 85 -12.01 8.09 -8.45
N LEU A 86 -10.83 8.28 -7.87
CA LEU A 86 -9.71 7.32 -7.96
C LEU A 86 -10.11 5.94 -7.41
N LYS A 87 -10.82 5.90 -6.28
CA LYS A 87 -11.30 4.64 -5.69
C LYS A 87 -12.27 3.88 -6.61
N LEU A 88 -13.03 4.58 -7.44
CA LEU A 88 -13.97 3.99 -8.40
C LEU A 88 -13.33 3.73 -9.78
N GLY A 89 -12.04 4.03 -9.96
CA GLY A 89 -11.37 3.92 -11.25
C GLY A 89 -11.77 4.98 -12.28
N LEU A 90 -12.43 6.06 -11.85
CA LEU A 90 -12.86 7.18 -12.70
C LEU A 90 -11.74 8.23 -12.82
N PHE A 91 -10.60 7.83 -13.40
CA PHE A 91 -9.38 8.64 -13.41
C PHE A 91 -9.49 9.96 -14.17
N ASP A 92 -10.25 10.00 -15.27
CA ASP A 92 -10.41 11.22 -16.06
C ASP A 92 -11.16 12.29 -15.25
N ASN A 93 -12.18 11.86 -14.49
CA ASN A 93 -12.89 12.76 -13.57
C ASN A 93 -11.98 13.21 -12.43
N ALA A 94 -11.18 12.31 -11.85
CA ALA A 94 -10.21 12.67 -10.82
C ALA A 94 -9.19 13.70 -11.35
N ARG A 95 -8.71 13.51 -12.58
CA ARG A 95 -7.79 14.43 -13.25
C ARG A 95 -8.44 15.78 -13.53
N ALA A 96 -9.68 15.80 -14.02
CA ALA A 96 -10.42 17.04 -14.25
C ALA A 96 -10.61 17.87 -12.97
N ILE A 97 -10.97 17.22 -11.85
CA ILE A 97 -11.09 17.92 -10.55
C ILE A 97 -9.72 18.44 -10.08
N PHE A 98 -8.65 17.68 -10.28
CA PHE A 98 -7.29 18.10 -9.94
C PHE A 98 -6.81 19.27 -10.81
N ASP A 99 -7.18 19.29 -12.09
CA ASP A 99 -6.84 20.35 -13.02
C ASP A 99 -7.59 21.66 -12.74
N GLU A 100 -8.82 21.59 -12.23
CA GLU A 100 -9.62 22.74 -11.78
C GLU A 100 -9.03 23.45 -10.54
N MET A 101 -8.16 22.78 -9.78
CA MET A 101 -7.55 23.36 -8.58
C MET A 101 -6.60 24.50 -8.94
N HIS A 102 -6.93 25.71 -8.48
CA HIS A 102 -6.12 26.91 -8.74
C HIS A 102 -4.83 26.94 -7.90
N SER A 103 -4.85 26.29 -6.74
CA SER A 103 -3.70 26.08 -5.87
C SER A 103 -3.74 24.64 -5.37
N ARG A 104 -2.76 23.84 -5.79
CA ARG A 104 -2.62 22.44 -5.44
C ARG A 104 -1.65 22.33 -4.29
N ASP A 105 -2.14 21.90 -3.14
CA ASP A 105 -1.29 21.58 -2.00
C ASP A 105 -0.64 20.20 -2.16
N LEU A 106 0.34 19.93 -1.31
CA LEU A 106 1.07 18.66 -1.30
C LEU A 106 0.16 17.45 -1.08
N VAL A 107 -0.96 17.62 -0.37
CA VAL A 107 -1.94 16.56 -0.10
C VAL A 107 -2.67 16.17 -1.39
N ALA A 108 -3.05 17.14 -2.23
CA ALA A 108 -3.67 16.87 -3.51
C ALA A 108 -2.71 16.12 -4.46
N TRP A 109 -1.45 16.58 -4.56
CA TRP A 109 -0.39 15.91 -5.34
C TRP A 109 -0.18 14.46 -4.89
N ASN A 110 0.02 14.26 -3.58
CA ASN A 110 0.21 12.92 -3.01
C ASN A 110 -1.01 12.02 -3.26
N SER A 111 -2.21 12.57 -3.19
CA SER A 111 -3.46 11.81 -3.43
C SER A 111 -3.54 11.31 -4.87
N VAL A 112 -3.29 12.18 -5.86
CA VAL A 112 -3.32 11.76 -7.27
C VAL A 112 -2.20 10.79 -7.59
N ILE A 113 -0.94 11.10 -7.26
CA ILE A 113 0.21 10.23 -7.57
C ILE A 113 -0.02 8.84 -6.97
N ASN A 114 -0.32 8.75 -5.68
CA ASN A 114 -0.56 7.47 -5.01
C ASN A 114 -1.76 6.71 -5.61
N GLY A 115 -2.85 7.41 -5.96
CA GLY A 115 -4.02 6.78 -6.57
C GLY A 115 -3.73 6.15 -7.92
N TYR A 116 -2.96 6.84 -8.79
CA TYR A 116 -2.51 6.28 -10.06
C TYR A 116 -1.55 5.09 -9.85
N VAL A 117 -0.62 5.17 -8.89
CA VAL A 117 0.28 4.05 -8.55
C VAL A 117 -0.49 2.82 -8.05
N LYS A 118 -1.49 3.01 -7.19
CA LYS A 118 -2.34 1.89 -6.68
C LYS A 118 -3.15 1.21 -7.78
N ALA A 119 -3.46 1.95 -8.85
CA ALA A 119 -4.14 1.43 -10.01
C ALA A 119 -3.18 0.86 -11.09
N SER A 120 -1.89 0.76 -10.78
CA SER A 120 -0.83 0.36 -11.71
C SER A 120 -0.75 1.22 -12.98
N ARG A 121 -1.25 2.46 -12.94
CA ARG A 121 -1.12 3.47 -13.99
C ARG A 121 0.16 4.27 -13.78
N ILE A 122 1.29 3.58 -13.88
CA ILE A 122 2.59 4.09 -13.42
C ILE A 122 3.12 5.22 -14.30
N LYS A 123 2.87 5.18 -15.61
CA LYS A 123 3.32 6.23 -16.53
C LYS A 123 2.69 7.58 -16.17
N GLU A 124 1.38 7.58 -15.95
CA GLU A 124 0.62 8.77 -15.56
C GLU A 124 1.03 9.28 -14.18
N ALA A 125 1.38 8.38 -13.24
CA ALA A 125 1.92 8.78 -11.94
C ALA A 125 3.28 9.48 -12.05
N LEU A 126 4.17 9.01 -12.96
CA LEU A 126 5.47 9.64 -13.21
C LEU A 126 5.32 10.97 -13.96
N GLU A 127 4.36 11.08 -14.86
CA GLU A 127 4.01 12.36 -15.52
C GLU A 127 3.49 13.37 -14.50
N LEU A 128 2.64 12.96 -13.57
CA LEU A 128 2.19 13.78 -12.45
C LEU A 128 3.35 14.23 -11.55
N PHE A 129 4.29 13.32 -11.25
CA PHE A 129 5.47 13.69 -10.48
C PHE A 129 6.33 14.72 -11.21
N LYS A 130 6.55 14.54 -12.51
CA LYS A 130 7.28 15.55 -13.32
C LYS A 130 6.55 16.89 -13.33
N GLN A 131 5.23 16.88 -13.48
CA GLN A 131 4.41 18.10 -13.43
C GLN A 131 4.53 18.80 -12.06
N MET A 132 4.59 18.04 -10.97
CA MET A 132 4.81 18.56 -9.62
C MET A 132 6.15 19.30 -9.51
N GLU A 133 7.22 18.72 -10.10
CA GLU A 133 8.54 19.34 -10.17
C GLU A 133 8.54 20.61 -11.05
N ASP A 134 7.89 20.57 -12.22
CA ASP A 134 7.76 21.70 -13.14
C ASP A 134 6.99 22.88 -12.50
N GLU A 135 6.02 22.58 -11.61
CA GLU A 135 5.29 23.56 -10.80
C GLU A 135 6.05 23.97 -9.51
N MET A 136 7.32 23.57 -9.38
CA MET A 136 8.21 23.90 -8.25
C MET A 136 7.69 23.45 -6.88
N VAL A 137 6.80 22.45 -6.85
CA VAL A 137 6.29 21.87 -5.61
C VAL A 137 7.26 20.79 -5.14
N LYS A 138 7.86 21.00 -3.96
CA LYS A 138 8.83 20.05 -3.41
C LYS A 138 8.13 18.75 -2.98
N PRO A 139 8.57 17.58 -3.46
CA PRO A 139 8.01 16.32 -3.02
C PRO A 139 8.51 15.94 -1.61
N ASP A 140 7.67 15.20 -0.90
CA ASP A 140 7.91 14.75 0.47
C ASP A 140 8.11 13.22 0.56
N GLU A 141 8.26 12.72 1.78
CA GLU A 141 8.41 11.29 2.05
C GLU A 141 7.22 10.48 1.53
N VAL A 142 6.01 11.04 1.56
CA VAL A 142 4.79 10.38 1.06
C VAL A 142 4.80 10.28 -0.47
N THR A 143 5.25 11.34 -1.15
CA THR A 143 5.45 11.34 -2.61
C THR A 143 6.44 10.24 -2.98
N MET A 144 7.59 10.21 -2.31
CA MET A 144 8.68 9.29 -2.59
C MET A 144 8.31 7.84 -2.30
N ASN A 145 7.57 7.58 -1.23
CA ASN A 145 7.01 6.26 -0.93
C ASN A 145 6.12 5.74 -2.07
N SER A 146 5.25 6.61 -2.61
CA SER A 146 4.40 6.26 -3.74
C SER A 146 5.23 5.89 -4.98
N LEU A 147 6.29 6.65 -5.26
CA LEU A 147 7.20 6.38 -6.37
C LEU A 147 8.05 5.11 -6.16
N MET A 148 8.47 4.80 -4.93
CA MET A 148 9.13 3.53 -4.62
C MET A 148 8.21 2.33 -4.89
N SER A 149 6.93 2.44 -4.55
CA SER A 149 5.93 1.43 -4.88
C SER A 149 5.78 1.26 -6.40
N ALA A 150 5.75 2.37 -7.16
CA ALA A 150 5.73 2.34 -8.61
C ALA A 150 6.94 1.60 -9.22
N CYS A 151 8.16 1.92 -8.77
CA CYS A 151 9.38 1.24 -9.21
C CYS A 151 9.34 -0.27 -8.90
N ALA A 152 8.85 -0.63 -7.71
CA ALA A 152 8.72 -2.03 -7.31
C ALA A 152 7.70 -2.79 -8.18
N GLN A 153 6.59 -2.16 -8.56
CA GLN A 153 5.58 -2.74 -9.46
C GLN A 153 6.12 -2.95 -10.88
N LEU A 154 6.93 -2.01 -11.38
CA LEU A 154 7.58 -2.13 -12.69
C LEU A 154 8.79 -3.06 -12.68
N THR A 155 9.30 -3.45 -11.50
CA THR A 155 10.61 -4.11 -11.34
C THR A 155 11.76 -3.34 -12.02
N ASP A 156 11.65 -2.01 -12.09
CA ASP A 156 12.62 -1.13 -12.75
C ASP A 156 13.67 -0.62 -11.74
N LEU A 157 14.79 -1.35 -11.68
CA LEU A 157 15.90 -1.01 -10.79
C LEU A 157 16.54 0.34 -11.12
N GLN A 158 16.59 0.73 -12.40
CA GLN A 158 17.28 1.95 -12.81
C GLN A 158 16.46 3.17 -12.42
N LEU A 159 15.15 3.13 -12.64
CA LEU A 159 14.24 4.16 -12.15
C LEU A 159 14.31 4.25 -10.61
N GLY A 160 14.25 3.11 -9.91
CA GLY A 160 14.38 3.06 -8.45
C GLY A 160 15.67 3.70 -7.93
N ARG A 161 16.82 3.41 -8.55
CA ARG A 161 18.12 4.04 -8.22
C ARG A 161 18.15 5.52 -8.54
N SER A 162 17.53 5.94 -9.65
CA SER A 162 17.44 7.36 -10.02
C SER A 162 16.65 8.16 -8.99
N ILE A 163 15.49 7.65 -8.58
CA ILE A 163 14.65 8.31 -7.56
C ILE A 163 15.32 8.26 -6.18
N HIS A 164 15.98 7.17 -5.80
CA HIS A 164 16.75 7.13 -4.55
C HIS A 164 17.91 8.14 -4.53
N ARG A 165 18.58 8.35 -5.67
CA ARG A 165 19.58 9.43 -5.81
C ARG A 165 18.91 10.81 -5.65
N PHE A 166 17.75 11.01 -6.26
CA PHE A 166 16.98 12.25 -6.15
C PHE A 166 16.60 12.56 -4.70
N ILE A 167 16.08 11.57 -3.95
CA ILE A 167 15.76 11.69 -2.51
C ILE A 167 16.92 12.31 -1.74
N ARG A 168 18.14 11.78 -1.95
CA ARG A 168 19.36 12.27 -1.29
C ARG A 168 19.78 13.65 -1.75
N GLN A 169 19.66 13.95 -3.04
CA GLN A 169 20.01 15.26 -3.60
C GLN A 169 19.09 16.36 -3.08
N GLN A 170 17.81 16.06 -2.88
CA GLN A 170 16.84 17.00 -2.31
C GLN A 170 16.89 17.06 -0.77
N GLY A 171 17.69 16.22 -0.13
CA GLY A 171 17.78 16.16 1.33
C GLY A 171 16.49 15.67 1.99
N ILE A 172 15.67 14.87 1.28
CA ILE A 172 14.47 14.25 1.83
C ILE A 172 14.92 13.19 2.85
N LYS A 173 14.33 13.23 4.05
CA LYS A 173 14.73 12.33 5.13
C LYS A 173 14.30 10.90 4.80
N GLU A 174 15.28 9.99 4.76
CA GLU A 174 15.03 8.54 4.70
C GLU A 174 14.52 8.05 6.07
N ASP A 175 13.27 8.39 6.41
CA ASP A 175 12.62 7.97 7.65
C ASP A 175 12.29 6.47 7.65
N LEU A 176 11.71 5.97 8.75
CA LEU A 176 11.39 4.55 8.90
C LEU A 176 10.49 4.03 7.75
N PHE A 177 9.53 4.83 7.31
CA PHE A 177 8.60 4.47 6.25
C PHE A 177 9.29 4.43 4.89
N LEU A 178 9.98 5.51 4.52
CA LEU A 178 10.71 5.61 3.25
C LEU A 178 11.86 4.61 3.15
N GLY A 179 12.60 4.39 4.24
CA GLY A 179 13.62 3.36 4.34
C GLY A 179 13.05 1.95 4.11
N THR A 180 11.90 1.64 4.70
CA THR A 180 11.20 0.37 4.47
C THR A 180 10.79 0.22 3.00
N ALA A 181 10.25 1.26 2.38
CA ALA A 181 9.85 1.23 0.97
C ALA A 181 11.05 1.06 0.02
N LEU A 182 12.19 1.69 0.31
CA LEU A 182 13.43 1.53 -0.43
C LEU A 182 13.94 0.08 -0.37
N ILE A 183 13.96 -0.53 0.82
CA ILE A 183 14.32 -1.95 0.98
C ILE A 183 13.39 -2.82 0.13
N HIS A 184 12.08 -2.58 0.20
CA HIS A 184 11.08 -3.35 -0.53
C HIS A 184 11.25 -3.22 -2.06
N MET A 185 11.52 -2.01 -2.55
CA MET A 185 11.78 -1.73 -3.96
C MET A 185 13.03 -2.45 -4.45
N TYR A 186 14.15 -2.32 -3.75
CA TYR A 186 15.39 -2.99 -4.12
C TYR A 186 15.28 -4.51 -4.10
N ALA A 187 14.65 -5.05 -3.06
CA ALA A 187 14.37 -6.47 -2.94
C ALA A 187 13.49 -6.99 -4.09
N LYS A 188 12.44 -6.26 -4.48
CA LYS A 188 11.58 -6.62 -5.61
C LYS A 188 12.28 -6.55 -6.95
N CYS A 189 13.25 -5.64 -7.10
CA CYS A 189 14.09 -5.54 -8.29
C CYS A 189 15.30 -6.50 -8.28
N GLY A 190 15.39 -7.39 -7.29
CA GLY A 190 16.48 -8.37 -7.17
C GLY A 190 17.83 -7.80 -6.67
N SER A 191 17.92 -6.51 -6.36
CA SER A 191 19.14 -5.89 -5.83
C SER A 191 19.23 -6.05 -4.31
N LEU A 192 19.47 -7.28 -3.85
CA LEU A 192 19.53 -7.60 -2.41
C LEU A 192 20.65 -6.88 -1.68
N MET A 193 21.76 -6.58 -2.36
CA MET A 193 22.86 -5.80 -1.79
C MET A 193 22.46 -4.36 -1.49
N ASP A 194 21.76 -3.70 -2.42
CA ASP A 194 21.26 -2.34 -2.19
C ASP A 194 20.19 -2.32 -1.08
N ALA A 195 19.35 -3.36 -1.02
CA ALA A 195 18.36 -3.52 0.06
C ALA A 195 19.04 -3.68 1.44
N ALA A 196 20.05 -4.54 1.54
CA ALA A 196 20.81 -4.75 2.77
C ALA A 196 21.60 -3.51 3.18
N LEU A 197 22.19 -2.78 2.22
CA LEU A 197 22.90 -1.53 2.48
C LEU A 197 21.96 -0.43 2.97
N THR A 198 20.76 -0.34 2.39
CA THR A 198 19.72 0.60 2.85
C THR A 198 19.34 0.26 4.29
N PHE A 199 19.03 -1.01 4.56
CA PHE A 199 18.72 -1.48 5.90
C PHE A 199 19.83 -1.21 6.92
N SER A 200 21.10 -1.44 6.58
CA SER A 200 22.21 -1.22 7.51
C SER A 200 22.37 0.24 7.91
N LYS A 201 22.01 1.18 7.02
CA LYS A 201 22.11 2.63 7.26
C LYS A 201 20.98 3.18 8.13
N MET A 202 19.89 2.44 8.34
CA MET A 202 18.78 2.88 9.16
C MET A 202 19.17 2.90 10.64
N GLU A 203 18.93 4.03 11.33
CA GLU A 203 19.16 4.16 12.77
C GLU A 203 18.17 3.31 13.58
N ILE A 204 16.90 3.33 13.18
CA ILE A 204 15.82 2.58 13.83
C ILE A 204 15.33 1.51 12.86
N LYS A 205 15.19 0.29 13.35
CA LYS A 205 14.67 -0.86 12.62
C LYS A 205 13.53 -1.46 13.42
N ASP A 206 12.38 -1.63 12.79
CA ASP A 206 11.20 -2.21 13.41
C ASP A 206 10.82 -3.53 12.73
N VAL A 207 9.71 -4.11 13.17
CA VAL A 207 9.19 -5.35 12.60
C VAL A 207 9.00 -5.26 11.08
N TYR A 208 8.65 -4.09 10.54
CA TYR A 208 8.38 -3.91 9.12
C TYR A 208 9.67 -3.84 8.29
N THR A 209 10.71 -3.15 8.76
CA THR A 209 12.01 -3.11 8.05
C THR A 209 12.67 -4.48 8.02
N TRP A 210 12.64 -5.21 9.13
CA TRP A 210 13.14 -6.58 9.22
C TRP A 210 12.36 -7.51 8.29
N THR A 211 11.04 -7.44 8.33
CA THR A 211 10.16 -8.27 7.49
C THR A 211 10.39 -7.99 6.00
N ALA A 212 10.56 -6.72 5.60
CA ALA A 212 10.83 -6.35 4.22
C ALA A 212 12.14 -6.98 3.72
N LEU A 213 13.21 -6.93 4.53
CA LEU A 213 14.50 -7.51 4.16
C LEU A 213 14.43 -9.06 4.10
N ILE A 214 13.87 -9.70 5.13
CA ILE A 214 13.73 -11.17 5.19
C ILE A 214 12.88 -11.65 4.01
N SER A 215 11.76 -10.99 3.70
CA SER A 215 10.92 -11.30 2.54
C SER A 215 11.68 -11.16 1.24
N GLY A 216 12.50 -10.11 1.11
CA GLY A 216 13.34 -9.88 -0.06
C GLY A 216 14.29 -11.04 -0.34
N PHE A 217 15.06 -11.48 0.67
CA PHE A 217 15.95 -12.64 0.54
C PHE A 217 15.18 -13.95 0.29
N SER A 218 14.02 -14.12 0.91
CA SER A 218 13.19 -15.33 0.78
C SER A 218 12.67 -15.52 -0.65
N VAL A 219 12.08 -14.47 -1.24
CA VAL A 219 11.50 -14.52 -2.60
C VAL A 219 12.58 -14.66 -3.68
N ASN A 220 13.77 -14.10 -3.45
CA ASN A 220 14.88 -14.17 -4.40
C ASN A 220 15.73 -15.44 -4.25
N ALA A 221 15.20 -16.51 -3.66
CA ALA A 221 15.88 -17.80 -3.49
C ALA A 221 17.19 -17.74 -2.67
N HIS A 222 17.27 -16.84 -1.69
CA HIS A 222 18.37 -16.76 -0.73
C HIS A 222 17.88 -17.17 0.68
N GLY A 223 17.27 -18.36 0.77
CA GLY A 223 16.58 -18.80 1.99
C GLY A 223 17.49 -18.94 3.22
N HIS A 224 18.76 -19.34 3.05
CA HIS A 224 19.73 -19.36 4.14
C HIS A 224 19.91 -17.99 4.79
N GLU A 225 20.08 -16.94 3.97
CA GLU A 225 20.27 -15.57 4.43
C GLU A 225 19.01 -15.02 5.10
N ALA A 226 17.83 -15.34 4.55
CA ALA A 226 16.56 -14.98 5.17
C ALA A 226 16.39 -15.57 6.58
N LEU A 227 16.74 -16.85 6.78
CA LEU A 227 16.69 -17.49 8.11
C LEU A 227 17.73 -16.91 9.06
N ARG A 228 18.91 -16.54 8.55
CA ARG A 228 19.96 -15.85 9.33
C ARG A 228 19.47 -14.48 9.82
N LEU A 229 18.84 -13.70 8.94
CA LEU A 229 18.24 -12.41 9.26
C LEU A 229 17.09 -12.55 10.27
N PHE A 230 16.23 -13.56 10.12
CA PHE A 230 15.19 -13.86 11.12
C PHE A 230 15.77 -14.18 12.50
N THR A 231 16.85 -14.95 12.54
CA THR A 231 17.55 -15.24 13.80
C THR A 231 18.14 -13.95 14.41
N GLN A 232 18.70 -13.07 13.59
CA GLN A 232 19.24 -11.79 14.02
C GLN A 232 18.15 -10.85 14.57
N MET A 233 17.02 -10.73 13.87
CA MET A 233 15.84 -9.97 14.32
C MET A 233 15.43 -10.34 15.75
N ARG A 234 15.36 -11.64 16.05
CA ARG A 234 15.02 -12.15 17.38
C ARG A 234 16.09 -11.85 18.42
N LYS A 235 17.37 -11.91 18.05
CA LYS A 235 18.48 -11.56 18.96
C LYS A 235 18.47 -10.09 19.33
N GLU A 236 18.02 -9.23 18.43
CA GLU A 236 17.85 -7.79 18.68
C GLU A 236 16.54 -7.46 19.40
N GLY A 237 15.76 -8.47 19.83
CA GLY A 237 14.54 -8.28 20.62
C GLY A 237 13.34 -7.79 19.81
N VAL A 238 13.40 -7.84 18.48
CA VAL A 238 12.26 -7.47 17.63
C VAL A 238 11.36 -8.68 17.42
N GLU A 239 10.11 -8.58 17.85
CA GLU A 239 9.14 -9.68 17.70
C GLU A 239 8.67 -9.83 16.24
N PRO A 240 8.77 -11.03 15.64
CA PRO A 240 8.22 -11.32 14.33
C PRO A 240 6.70 -11.19 14.28
N ASN A 241 6.16 -10.69 13.17
CA ASN A 241 4.72 -10.68 12.90
C ASN A 241 4.30 -11.77 11.89
N ASP A 242 3.01 -11.84 11.58
CA ASP A 242 2.44 -12.81 10.64
C ASP A 242 3.16 -12.80 9.29
N ALA A 243 3.47 -11.61 8.76
CA ALA A 243 4.18 -11.46 7.48
C ALA A 243 5.65 -11.93 7.56
N THR A 244 6.32 -11.74 8.70
CA THR A 244 7.67 -12.29 8.93
C THR A 244 7.65 -13.81 8.84
N PHE A 245 6.65 -14.47 9.43
CA PHE A 245 6.54 -15.92 9.36
C PHE A 245 6.24 -16.40 7.95
N VAL A 246 5.37 -15.73 7.19
CA VAL A 246 5.19 -16.03 5.76
C VAL A 246 6.54 -16.00 5.02
N ALA A 247 7.38 -15.00 5.27
CA ALA A 247 8.71 -14.92 4.67
C ALA A 247 9.62 -16.09 5.07
N VAL A 248 9.66 -16.46 6.35
CA VAL A 248 10.42 -17.61 6.85
C VAL A 248 9.95 -18.91 6.20
N LEU A 249 8.64 -19.10 6.06
CA LEU A 249 8.07 -20.26 5.40
C LEU A 249 8.49 -20.30 3.91
N MET A 250 8.46 -19.17 3.20
CA MET A 250 9.02 -19.10 1.83
C MET A 250 10.51 -19.44 1.78
N ALA A 251 11.31 -19.04 2.78
CA ALA A 251 12.71 -19.41 2.87
C ALA A 251 12.91 -20.94 3.05
N CYS A 252 11.97 -21.66 3.66
CA CYS A 252 12.04 -23.13 3.75
C CYS A 252 11.89 -23.80 2.37
N ARG A 253 11.16 -23.19 1.43
CA ARG A 253 11.07 -23.69 0.05
C ARG A 253 12.45 -23.76 -0.62
N TYR A 254 13.33 -22.81 -0.34
CA TYR A 254 14.71 -22.87 -0.84
C TYR A 254 15.41 -24.16 -0.41
N TRP A 255 15.26 -24.59 0.84
CA TRP A 255 15.87 -25.84 1.31
C TRP A 255 15.23 -27.07 0.69
N PHE A 256 13.92 -27.04 0.45
CA PHE A 256 13.25 -28.09 -0.32
C PHE A 256 13.83 -28.19 -1.74
N ASP A 257 14.06 -27.06 -2.41
CA ASP A 257 14.69 -27.04 -3.74
C ASP A 257 16.15 -27.51 -3.68
N GLN A 258 16.92 -27.12 -2.64
CA GLN A 258 18.30 -27.57 -2.45
C GLN A 258 18.37 -29.08 -2.18
N MET A 259 17.45 -29.64 -1.38
CA MET A 259 17.33 -31.09 -1.13
C MET A 259 17.30 -31.87 -2.45
N VAL A 260 16.51 -31.40 -3.43
CA VAL A 260 16.39 -32.04 -4.74
C VAL A 260 17.60 -31.73 -5.63
N ARG A 261 17.98 -30.46 -5.75
CA ARG A 261 18.94 -30.01 -6.76
C ARG A 261 20.39 -30.27 -6.35
N ALA A 262 20.76 -29.95 -5.12
CA ALA A 262 22.12 -30.06 -4.62
C ALA A 262 22.38 -31.43 -3.98
N TYR A 263 21.46 -31.92 -3.15
CA TYR A 263 21.64 -33.17 -2.42
C TYR A 263 21.08 -34.40 -3.14
N LYS A 264 20.39 -34.21 -4.28
CA LYS A 264 19.80 -35.28 -5.10
C LYS A 264 18.86 -36.22 -4.33
N ILE A 265 18.27 -35.71 -3.24
CA ILE A 265 17.31 -36.45 -2.43
C ILE A 265 15.94 -36.32 -3.10
N GLN A 266 15.34 -37.44 -3.49
CA GLN A 266 14.00 -37.45 -4.08
C GLN A 266 12.95 -37.07 -3.01
N PRO A 267 12.04 -36.13 -3.30
CA PRO A 267 10.95 -35.78 -2.39
C PRO A 267 10.06 -36.98 -2.11
N LYS A 268 9.79 -37.25 -0.83
CA LYS A 268 8.80 -38.23 -0.38
C LYS A 268 7.50 -37.53 -0.01
N ILE A 269 6.44 -38.31 0.21
CA ILE A 269 5.10 -37.79 0.56
C ILE A 269 5.19 -36.94 1.84
N GLU A 270 6.05 -37.29 2.80
CA GLU A 270 6.26 -36.54 4.03
C GLU A 270 6.85 -35.16 3.75
N HIS A 271 7.88 -35.07 2.90
CA HIS A 271 8.50 -33.80 2.53
C HIS A 271 7.50 -32.88 1.79
N LEU A 272 6.71 -33.47 0.89
CA LEU A 272 5.69 -32.77 0.13
C LEU A 272 4.54 -32.30 1.02
N GLY A 273 4.13 -33.12 2.00
CA GLY A 273 3.10 -32.78 2.98
C GLY A 273 3.49 -31.56 3.80
N CYS A 274 4.72 -31.52 4.29
CA CYS A 274 5.25 -30.35 5.01
C CYS A 274 5.21 -29.09 4.14
N MET A 275 5.66 -29.16 2.88
CA MET A 275 5.71 -27.99 2.00
C MET A 275 4.31 -27.50 1.59
N VAL A 276 3.38 -28.42 1.28
CA VAL A 276 2.01 -28.07 0.90
C VAL A 276 1.28 -27.45 2.09
N ASP A 277 1.38 -28.02 3.29
CA ASP A 277 0.77 -27.45 4.51
C ASP A 277 1.31 -26.05 4.79
N LEU A 278 2.63 -25.90 4.74
CA LEU A 278 3.33 -24.65 4.97
C LEU A 278 2.92 -23.55 3.97
N LEU A 279 2.90 -23.84 2.66
CA LEU A 279 2.50 -22.87 1.63
C LEU A 279 1.00 -22.56 1.68
N SER A 280 0.16 -23.55 2.00
CA SER A 280 -1.28 -23.34 2.12
C SER A 280 -1.61 -22.40 3.28
N ARG A 281 -0.95 -22.58 4.43
CA ARG A 281 -1.11 -21.69 5.60
C ARG A 281 -0.57 -20.28 5.34
N ALA A 282 0.43 -20.15 4.47
CA ALA A 282 0.95 -18.86 4.03
C ALA A 282 0.05 -18.17 2.97
N GLY A 283 -1.06 -18.79 2.55
CA GLY A 283 -1.94 -18.26 1.50
C GLY A 283 -1.38 -18.40 0.07
N LEU A 284 -0.27 -19.10 -0.10
CA LEU A 284 0.42 -19.31 -1.37
C LEU A 284 -0.13 -20.55 -2.09
N LEU A 285 -1.45 -20.57 -2.32
CA LEU A 285 -2.16 -21.74 -2.85
C LEU A 285 -1.66 -22.19 -4.23
N TYR A 286 -1.35 -21.23 -5.11
CA TYR A 286 -0.79 -21.54 -6.43
C TYR A 286 0.58 -22.25 -6.31
N GLU A 287 1.42 -21.85 -5.37
CA GLU A 287 2.70 -22.52 -5.14
C GLU A 287 2.52 -23.91 -4.53
N ALA A 288 1.57 -24.07 -3.61
CA ALA A 288 1.22 -25.37 -3.05
C ALA A 288 0.72 -26.34 -4.13
N GLU A 289 0.00 -25.86 -5.14
CA GLU A 289 -0.44 -26.65 -6.29
C GLU A 289 0.72 -27.03 -7.24
N LEU A 290 1.65 -26.11 -7.50
CA LEU A 290 2.82 -26.39 -8.33
C LEU A 290 3.66 -27.56 -7.79
N ILE A 291 3.86 -27.63 -6.47
CA ILE A 291 4.56 -28.75 -5.82
C ILE A 291 3.83 -30.08 -6.06
N LYS A 292 2.49 -30.09 -6.10
CA LYS A 292 1.72 -31.29 -6.46
C LYS A 292 1.85 -31.64 -7.94
N MET A 293 1.94 -30.68 -8.84
CA MET A 293 2.03 -30.94 -10.28
C MET A 293 3.40 -31.49 -10.70
N ASP A 294 4.49 -30.98 -10.12
CA ASP A 294 5.85 -31.47 -10.39
C ASP A 294 6.03 -32.95 -10.00
N THR A 295 5.24 -33.47 -9.06
CA THR A 295 5.29 -34.89 -8.69
C THR A 295 4.54 -35.79 -9.68
N LYS A 296 3.51 -35.29 -10.38
CA LYS A 296 2.80 -36.04 -11.43
C LYS A 296 3.62 -36.19 -12.71
N SER A 297 4.48 -35.22 -13.04
CA SER A 297 5.39 -35.30 -14.19
C SER A 297 6.53 -36.30 -13.93
N HIS A 298 7.06 -36.36 -12.71
CA HIS A 298 8.09 -37.34 -12.31
C HIS A 298 7.51 -38.76 -12.04
N GLY A 299 6.21 -38.87 -11.71
CA GLY A 299 5.52 -40.15 -11.48
C GLY A 299 5.11 -40.92 -12.74
N LYS A 300 5.06 -40.27 -13.92
CA LYS A 300 4.70 -40.94 -15.19
C LYS A 300 5.83 -41.77 -15.80
N GLY A 301 7.05 -41.72 -15.27
CA GLY A 301 8.19 -42.51 -15.75
C GLY A 301 8.33 -43.92 -15.16
N LYS A 302 7.42 -44.39 -14.31
CA LYS A 302 7.56 -45.68 -13.60
C LYS A 302 6.34 -46.61 -13.62
N LEU A 303 5.38 -46.38 -14.52
CA LEU A 303 4.14 -47.19 -14.60
C LEU A 303 3.95 -47.93 -15.94
N LEU A 304 5.01 -48.18 -16.71
CA LEU A 304 4.93 -48.91 -17.99
C LEU A 304 5.78 -50.19 -18.09
N ASP A 305 6.35 -50.71 -16.99
CA ASP A 305 6.97 -52.04 -16.98
C ASP A 305 6.44 -52.88 -15.82
N ARG A 306 5.28 -53.51 -16.03
CA ARG A 306 4.88 -54.80 -15.47
C ARG A 306 3.90 -55.49 -16.41
#